data_AF-A0A1E4RMK2-F1
#
_entry.id   AF-A0A1E4RMK2-F1
#
_cell.length_a   1.000
_cell.length_b   1.000
_cell.length_c   1.000
_cell.angle_alpha   90.00
_cell.angle_beta   90.00
_cell.angle_gamma   90.00
#
_symmetry.space_group_name_H-M   'P 1'
#
loop_
_entity.id
_entity.type
_entity.pdbx_description
1 polymer ?
#
loop_
_entity_poly.entity_id
_entity_poly.type
_entity_poly.pdbx_seq_one_letter_code
_entity_poly.pdbx_strand_id
1 'polypeptide(L)'
;MTGWERTAQKKLGPKLADLGSLINPHQLADQAVDLNLKLMKWRIAPELNLDTIKSQRVLLLGAGTLGSYVSRTLMGWGVRKITFVDNGRVSYSNPVRQPLFGFKDCFSDKGQGEWKATRAAESLKEIFPGVDSEGISMEVPMIGHPVTDEVKQKKNFDDLNELFDAHDIIFLLMDSRESRWLPTLLGTAKDKLVINAALGFDSYLVMRHGNAQEPEKQRLGCYYCNDVVAPNDSLSDRTLDQMCTVTRPGVASIASSLAVELLVSVLQHPDGRHAPYPSESLPKFGEVPHQIRGFLHNFLQTKLHAPNYKFCSACSDPVVSTFKQQGWQFIKNCLNDSKYLEEISGLKKVQEEAEKASQAMLDMADFEDDLEYGDEEIDNEWIS
;
A
#
# COMPACT_ATOMS: atom_id res chain seq x y z
N MET A 1 32.55 -64.97 3.10
CA MET A 1 31.29 -64.20 2.98
C MET A 1 31.28 -63.47 1.64
N THR A 2 30.25 -63.70 0.83
CA THR A 2 30.01 -63.06 -0.49
C THR A 2 28.52 -62.73 -0.57
N GLY A 3 28.11 -61.71 -1.35
CA GLY A 3 26.68 -61.37 -1.52
C GLY A 3 26.31 -59.89 -1.44
N TRP A 4 27.28 -58.98 -1.28
CA TRP A 4 27.01 -57.55 -1.28
C TRP A 4 26.43 -57.09 -2.63
N GLU A 5 25.27 -56.45 -2.57
CA GLU A 5 24.60 -55.89 -3.75
C GLU A 5 25.44 -54.74 -4.34
N ARG A 6 25.47 -54.66 -5.67
CA ARG A 6 26.20 -53.60 -6.40
C ARG A 6 25.27 -52.41 -6.66
N THR A 7 25.84 -51.22 -6.76
CA THR A 7 25.12 -50.03 -7.23
C THR A 7 24.77 -50.18 -8.72
N ALA A 8 23.96 -49.26 -9.25
CA ALA A 8 23.64 -49.22 -10.69
C ALA A 8 24.89 -49.12 -11.59
N GLN A 9 26.00 -48.59 -11.06
CA GLN A 9 27.30 -48.49 -11.73
C GLN A 9 28.15 -49.76 -11.56
N LYS A 10 27.56 -50.88 -11.09
CA LYS A 10 28.20 -52.17 -10.81
C LYS A 10 29.36 -52.13 -9.81
N LYS A 11 29.50 -51.04 -9.04
CA LYS A 11 30.49 -50.91 -7.97
C LYS A 11 29.93 -51.46 -6.66
N LEU A 12 30.80 -52.02 -5.83
CA LEU A 12 30.45 -52.36 -4.45
C LEU A 12 30.48 -51.07 -3.64
N GLY A 13 29.32 -50.61 -3.20
CA GLY A 13 29.16 -49.37 -2.46
C GLY A 13 27.71 -49.18 -2.01
N PRO A 14 27.45 -48.28 -1.05
CA PRO A 14 26.11 -48.02 -0.56
C PRO A 14 25.24 -47.37 -1.64
N LYS A 15 23.95 -47.72 -1.67
CA LYS A 15 22.93 -47.00 -2.44
C LYS A 15 22.35 -45.90 -1.55
N LEU A 16 22.40 -44.65 -2.01
CA LEU A 16 21.79 -43.51 -1.34
C LEU A 16 20.56 -43.07 -2.13
N ALA A 17 19.46 -42.80 -1.43
CA ALA A 17 18.23 -42.28 -2.02
C ALA A 17 17.73 -41.11 -1.17
N ASP A 18 17.43 -39.98 -1.81
CA ASP A 18 16.73 -38.88 -1.18
C ASP A 18 15.22 -39.13 -1.28
N LEU A 19 14.58 -39.35 -0.13
CA LEU A 19 13.14 -39.57 -0.03
C LEU A 19 12.39 -38.31 0.40
N GLY A 20 13.08 -37.17 0.58
CA GLY A 20 12.49 -35.93 1.10
C GLY A 20 11.22 -35.53 0.36
N SER A 21 11.24 -35.61 -0.97
CA SER A 21 10.10 -35.26 -1.83
C SER A 21 8.88 -36.17 -1.65
N LEU A 22 9.04 -37.32 -0.98
CA LEU A 22 8.01 -38.34 -0.78
C LEU A 22 7.54 -38.43 0.67
N ILE A 23 8.41 -38.12 1.64
CA ILE A 23 8.12 -38.33 3.07
C ILE A 23 8.31 -37.09 3.95
N ASN A 24 9.04 -36.05 3.51
CA ASN A 24 9.25 -34.86 4.32
C ASN A 24 8.01 -33.96 4.24
N PRO A 25 7.26 -33.74 5.33
CA PRO A 25 6.03 -32.95 5.30
C PRO A 25 6.23 -31.51 4.77
N HIS A 26 7.40 -30.91 4.99
CA HIS A 26 7.71 -29.57 4.48
C HIS A 26 7.83 -29.55 2.95
N GLN A 27 8.55 -30.53 2.38
CA GLN A 27 8.71 -30.62 0.93
C GLN A 27 7.40 -31.02 0.25
N LEU A 28 6.61 -31.90 0.89
CA LEU A 28 5.28 -32.27 0.42
C LEU A 28 4.33 -31.07 0.39
N ALA A 29 4.35 -30.23 1.43
CA ALA A 29 3.56 -29.01 1.48
C ALA A 29 3.95 -28.02 0.37
N ASP A 30 5.24 -27.77 0.16
CA ASP A 30 5.72 -26.86 -0.91
C ASP A 30 5.30 -27.36 -2.30
N GLN A 31 5.44 -28.67 -2.56
CA GLN A 31 4.99 -29.27 -3.82
C GLN A 31 3.47 -29.17 -4.00
N ALA A 32 2.68 -29.38 -2.95
CA ALA A 32 1.22 -29.31 -3.03
C ALA A 32 0.73 -27.88 -3.34
N VAL A 33 1.32 -26.86 -2.71
CA VAL A 33 1.02 -25.45 -2.98
C VAL A 33 1.36 -25.09 -4.42
N ASP A 34 2.56 -25.44 -4.88
CA ASP A 34 3.00 -25.19 -6.25
C ASP A 34 2.12 -25.92 -7.28
N LEU A 35 1.69 -27.15 -6.97
CA LEU A 35 0.83 -27.93 -7.85
C LEU A 35 -0.53 -27.28 -8.04
N ASN A 36 -1.15 -26.74 -6.99
CA ASN A 36 -2.43 -26.06 -7.10
C ASN A 36 -2.38 -24.88 -8.09
N LEU A 37 -1.35 -24.05 -8.00
CA LEU A 37 -1.12 -22.95 -8.92
C LEU A 37 -0.83 -23.43 -10.35
N LYS A 38 0.01 -24.47 -10.50
CA LYS A 38 0.28 -25.09 -11.81
C LYS A 38 -0.99 -25.67 -12.45
N LEU A 39 -1.93 -26.20 -11.67
CA LEU A 39 -3.22 -26.66 -12.18
C LEU A 39 -4.08 -25.51 -12.72
N MET A 40 -4.08 -24.33 -12.07
CA MET A 40 -4.74 -23.14 -12.62
C MET A 40 -4.15 -22.77 -13.98
N LYS A 41 -2.81 -22.74 -14.08
CA LYS A 41 -2.11 -22.49 -15.34
C LYS A 41 -2.46 -23.53 -16.40
N TRP A 42 -2.30 -24.82 -16.12
CA TRP A 42 -2.48 -25.87 -17.13
C TRP A 42 -3.92 -26.05 -17.58
N ARG A 43 -4.90 -25.83 -16.70
CA ARG A 43 -6.32 -26.10 -17.01
C ARG A 43 -7.08 -24.89 -17.51
N ILE A 44 -6.78 -23.70 -16.97
CA ILE A 44 -7.62 -22.51 -17.18
C ILE A 44 -6.85 -21.43 -17.92
N ALA A 45 -5.60 -21.16 -17.55
CA ALA A 45 -4.85 -20.03 -18.08
C ALA A 45 -3.38 -20.39 -18.42
N PRO A 46 -3.14 -21.04 -19.58
CA PRO A 46 -1.81 -21.56 -19.96
C PRO A 46 -0.70 -20.51 -19.99
N GLU A 47 -1.07 -19.26 -20.24
CA GLU A 47 -0.15 -18.13 -20.33
C GLU A 47 0.22 -17.51 -18.98
N LEU A 48 -0.36 -17.99 -17.88
CA LEU A 48 -0.12 -17.45 -16.54
C LEU A 48 1.34 -17.67 -16.18
N ASN A 49 2.03 -16.57 -15.89
CA ASN A 49 3.40 -16.63 -15.45
C ASN A 49 3.47 -16.61 -13.91
N LEU A 50 3.42 -17.81 -13.34
CA LEU A 50 3.50 -18.04 -11.90
C LEU A 50 4.89 -17.72 -11.33
N ASP A 51 5.94 -17.86 -12.13
CA ASP A 51 7.31 -17.63 -11.68
C ASP A 51 7.58 -16.14 -11.42
N THR A 52 6.96 -15.23 -12.19
CA THR A 52 7.06 -13.79 -11.89
C THR A 52 6.43 -13.48 -10.54
N ILE A 53 5.29 -14.10 -10.20
CA ILE A 53 4.61 -13.86 -8.92
C ILE A 53 5.43 -14.46 -7.76
N LYS A 54 5.86 -15.72 -7.89
CA LYS A 54 6.61 -16.45 -6.86
C LYS A 54 7.94 -15.78 -6.49
N SER A 55 8.63 -15.20 -7.47
CA SER A 55 9.95 -14.59 -7.29
C SER A 55 9.93 -13.20 -6.63
N GLN A 56 8.76 -12.59 -6.46
CA GLN A 56 8.67 -11.26 -5.87
C GLN A 56 9.02 -11.24 -4.39
N ARG A 57 9.80 -10.23 -4.00
CA ARG A 57 10.04 -9.86 -2.59
C ARG A 57 9.07 -8.75 -2.20
N VAL A 58 8.15 -9.05 -1.28
CA VAL A 58 7.06 -8.14 -0.93
C VAL A 58 7.28 -7.54 0.45
N LEU A 59 7.28 -6.21 0.53
CA LEU A 59 7.27 -5.45 1.77
C LEU A 59 5.84 -5.03 2.11
N LEU A 60 5.37 -5.38 3.31
CA LEU A 60 4.06 -5.01 3.84
C LEU A 60 4.25 -3.98 4.96
N LEU A 61 3.95 -2.72 4.65
CA LEU A 61 3.96 -1.64 5.65
C LEU A 61 2.61 -1.61 6.37
N GLY A 62 2.56 -2.25 7.53
CA GLY A 62 1.37 -2.52 8.33
C GLY A 62 1.07 -4.01 8.45
N ALA A 63 1.03 -4.52 9.69
CA ALA A 63 0.68 -5.89 10.05
C ALA A 63 -0.70 -6.01 10.71
N GLY A 64 -1.53 -4.96 10.59
CA GLY A 64 -2.91 -4.95 11.05
C GLY A 64 -3.86 -5.78 10.16
N THR A 65 -5.12 -5.33 10.08
CA THR A 65 -6.20 -6.04 9.36
C THR A 65 -5.84 -6.28 7.90
N LEU A 66 -5.42 -5.23 7.17
CA LEU A 66 -5.02 -5.35 5.78
C LEU A 66 -3.78 -6.23 5.59
N GLY A 67 -2.71 -6.00 6.36
CA GLY A 67 -1.48 -6.80 6.29
C GLY A 67 -1.71 -8.30 6.48
N SER A 68 -2.59 -8.65 7.42
CA SER A 68 -2.95 -10.03 7.69
C SER A 68 -3.71 -10.71 6.54
N TYR A 69 -4.64 -10.01 5.89
CA TYR A 69 -5.37 -10.57 4.74
C TYR A 69 -4.52 -10.57 3.46
N VAL A 70 -3.82 -9.47 3.16
CA VAL A 70 -2.94 -9.34 1.99
C VAL A 70 -1.88 -10.43 1.99
N SER A 71 -1.19 -10.66 3.12
CA SER A 71 -0.15 -11.69 3.20
C SER A 71 -0.68 -13.12 2.98
N ARG A 72 -1.86 -13.45 3.51
CA ARG A 72 -2.52 -14.75 3.26
C ARG A 72 -2.83 -14.93 1.78
N THR A 73 -3.34 -13.90 1.11
CA THR A 73 -3.64 -13.97 -0.33
C THR A 73 -2.36 -14.05 -1.18
N LEU A 74 -1.31 -13.30 -0.83
CA LEU A 74 0.01 -13.39 -1.49
C LEU A 74 0.60 -14.80 -1.39
N MET A 75 0.54 -15.41 -0.20
CA MET A 75 1.01 -16.78 0.02
C MET A 75 0.19 -17.80 -0.79
N GLY A 76 -1.13 -17.57 -0.91
CA GLY A 76 -2.00 -18.35 -1.80
C GLY A 76 -1.59 -18.27 -3.27
N TRP A 77 -1.11 -17.11 -3.72
CA TRP A 77 -0.53 -16.89 -5.04
C TRP A 77 0.92 -17.38 -5.20
N GLY A 78 1.49 -17.97 -4.16
CA GLY A 78 2.81 -18.59 -4.20
C GLY A 78 3.97 -17.64 -3.90
N VAL A 79 3.72 -16.39 -3.47
CA VAL A 79 4.77 -15.47 -3.03
C VAL A 79 5.52 -16.08 -1.84
N ARG A 80 6.86 -16.07 -1.90
CA ARG A 80 7.71 -16.72 -0.90
C ARG A 80 8.39 -15.74 0.06
N LYS A 81 8.80 -14.55 -0.38
CA LYS A 81 9.46 -13.55 0.49
C LYS A 81 8.48 -12.47 0.91
N ILE A 82 8.10 -12.44 2.19
CA ILE A 82 7.16 -11.46 2.77
C ILE A 82 7.75 -10.86 4.05
N THR A 83 8.00 -9.55 4.02
CA THR A 83 8.52 -8.81 5.18
C THR A 83 7.47 -7.85 5.71
N PHE A 84 7.17 -7.93 7.01
CA PHE A 84 6.25 -7.02 7.69
C PHE A 84 7.00 -5.90 8.40
N VAL A 85 6.46 -4.69 8.36
CA VAL A 85 6.88 -3.56 9.21
C VAL A 85 5.67 -3.05 9.97
N ASP A 86 5.73 -3.06 11.31
CA ASP A 86 4.69 -2.56 12.20
C ASP A 86 5.28 -2.28 13.59
N ASN A 87 4.94 -1.16 14.21
CA ASN A 87 5.40 -0.79 15.55
C ASN A 87 4.37 -1.10 16.65
N GLY A 88 3.27 -1.75 16.32
CA GLY A 88 2.18 -2.06 17.24
C GLY A 88 2.32 -3.42 17.93
N ARG A 89 1.60 -3.56 19.04
CA ARG A 89 1.40 -4.83 19.75
C ARG A 89 0.00 -5.36 19.54
N VAL A 90 -0.18 -6.68 19.59
CA VAL A 90 -1.49 -7.33 19.47
C VAL A 90 -2.35 -6.96 20.69
N SER A 91 -3.55 -6.43 20.45
CA SER A 91 -4.52 -6.15 21.52
C SER A 91 -5.70 -7.13 21.49
N TYR A 92 -6.45 -7.23 22.58
CA TYR A 92 -7.58 -8.17 22.71
C TYR A 92 -8.65 -8.05 21.61
N SER A 93 -8.83 -6.87 21.03
CA SER A 93 -9.79 -6.66 19.93
C SER A 93 -9.26 -7.06 18.56
N ASN A 94 -7.96 -7.35 18.43
CA ASN A 94 -7.31 -7.60 17.14
C ASN A 94 -7.61 -8.99 16.54
N PRO A 95 -7.52 -10.12 17.28
CA PRO A 95 -7.61 -11.46 16.68
C PRO A 95 -8.85 -11.72 15.81
N VAL A 96 -9.99 -11.12 16.15
CA VAL A 96 -11.24 -11.29 15.38
C VAL A 96 -11.26 -10.53 14.04
N ARG A 97 -10.30 -9.63 13.81
CA ARG A 97 -10.18 -8.83 12.57
C ARG A 97 -8.85 -9.07 11.85
N GLN A 98 -7.83 -9.53 12.56
CA GLN A 98 -6.45 -9.66 12.09
C GLN A 98 -6.09 -11.15 12.08
N PRO A 99 -6.36 -11.88 10.99
CA PRO A 99 -6.35 -13.36 10.95
C PRO A 99 -4.96 -14.01 11.02
N LEU A 100 -3.93 -13.28 11.45
CA LEU A 100 -2.62 -13.85 11.80
C LEU A 100 -2.41 -13.98 13.31
N PHE A 101 -3.30 -13.41 14.13
CA PHE A 101 -3.16 -13.42 15.58
C PHE A 101 -4.25 -14.24 16.26
N GLY A 102 -3.88 -14.98 17.30
CA GLY A 102 -4.80 -15.67 18.20
C GLY A 102 -4.96 -14.94 19.54
N PHE A 103 -5.92 -15.37 20.36
CA PHE A 103 -6.14 -14.81 21.71
C PHE A 103 -4.87 -14.87 22.59
N LYS A 104 -4.10 -15.96 22.48
CA LYS A 104 -2.82 -16.14 23.21
C LYS A 104 -1.80 -15.04 22.90
N ASP A 105 -1.86 -14.44 21.71
CA ASP A 105 -0.89 -13.45 21.24
C ASP A 105 -1.12 -12.09 21.92
N CYS A 106 -2.24 -11.90 22.62
CA CYS A 106 -2.57 -10.68 23.36
C CYS A 106 -1.84 -10.53 24.70
N PHE A 107 -1.17 -11.59 25.18
CA PHE A 107 -0.53 -11.60 26.51
C PHE A 107 0.72 -12.50 26.63
N SER A 108 1.23 -13.03 25.51
CA SER A 108 2.37 -13.99 25.53
C SER A 108 3.73 -13.34 25.78
N ASP A 109 3.90 -12.05 25.49
CA ASP A 109 5.14 -11.32 25.79
C ASP A 109 5.09 -10.74 27.20
N LYS A 110 5.42 -11.58 28.20
CA LYS A 110 5.51 -11.17 29.62
C LYS A 110 4.24 -10.49 30.14
N GLY A 111 3.07 -10.98 29.71
CA GLY A 111 1.76 -10.42 30.07
C GLY A 111 1.29 -9.27 29.17
N GLN A 112 2.05 -8.91 28.14
CA GLN A 112 1.69 -7.95 27.09
C GLN A 112 1.46 -8.67 25.76
N GLY A 113 0.79 -7.99 24.83
CA GLY A 113 0.61 -8.49 23.49
C GLY A 113 1.91 -8.57 22.71
N GLU A 114 2.07 -9.62 21.91
CA GLU A 114 3.22 -9.81 21.02
C GLU A 114 3.36 -8.66 20.03
N TRP A 115 4.58 -8.41 19.55
CA TRP A 115 4.82 -7.43 18.48
C TRP A 115 4.18 -7.92 17.18
N LYS A 116 3.32 -7.09 16.58
CA LYS A 116 2.51 -7.48 15.41
C LYS A 116 3.36 -7.96 14.24
N ALA A 117 4.42 -7.23 13.89
CA ALA A 117 5.27 -7.57 12.76
C ALA A 117 5.91 -8.95 12.92
N THR A 118 6.58 -9.18 14.06
CA THR A 118 7.25 -10.45 14.37
C THR A 118 6.27 -11.61 14.42
N ARG A 119 5.16 -11.44 15.15
CA ARG A 119 4.15 -12.48 15.30
C ARG A 119 3.44 -12.82 13.98
N ALA A 120 3.21 -11.82 13.12
CA ALA A 120 2.64 -12.04 11.78
C ALA A 120 3.55 -12.92 10.93
N ALA A 121 4.87 -12.65 10.95
CA ALA A 121 5.85 -13.44 10.21
C ALA A 121 5.93 -14.90 10.69
N GLU A 122 5.90 -15.11 12.01
CA GLU A 122 5.84 -16.46 12.60
C GLU A 122 4.54 -17.18 12.22
N SER A 123 3.41 -16.48 12.27
CA SER A 123 2.11 -17.03 11.89
C SER A 123 2.09 -17.48 10.43
N LEU A 124 2.72 -16.75 9.51
CA LEU A 124 2.89 -17.22 8.13
C LEU A 124 3.72 -18.51 8.05
N LYS A 125 4.81 -18.63 8.81
CA LYS A 125 5.65 -19.85 8.85
C LYS A 125 4.90 -21.04 9.45
N GLU A 126 4.00 -20.80 10.42
CA GLU A 126 3.11 -21.81 10.97
C GLU A 126 2.07 -22.30 9.93
N ILE A 127 1.56 -21.41 9.08
CA ILE A 127 0.61 -21.76 8.02
C ILE A 127 1.30 -22.49 6.87
N PHE A 128 2.45 -21.99 6.41
CA PHE A 128 3.22 -22.59 5.34
C PHE A 128 4.72 -22.45 5.60
N PRO A 129 5.41 -23.53 6.01
CA PRO A 129 6.83 -23.46 6.37
C PRO A 129 7.79 -23.11 5.23
N GLY A 130 7.34 -23.17 3.97
CA GLY A 130 8.15 -22.79 2.81
C GLY A 130 8.19 -21.28 2.55
N VAL A 131 7.48 -20.46 3.33
CA VAL A 131 7.56 -18.99 3.25
C VAL A 131 8.83 -18.49 3.95
N ASP A 132 9.57 -17.61 3.28
CA ASP A 132 10.59 -16.76 3.90
C ASP A 132 9.89 -15.48 4.40
N SER A 133 9.47 -15.51 5.66
CA SER A 133 8.82 -14.35 6.29
C SER A 133 9.64 -13.74 7.42
N GLU A 134 9.68 -12.41 7.46
CA GLU A 134 10.38 -11.62 8.46
C GLU A 134 9.48 -10.51 9.00
N GLY A 135 9.64 -10.15 10.27
CA GLY A 135 8.87 -9.10 10.92
C GLY A 135 9.79 -8.12 11.62
N ILE A 136 9.67 -6.83 11.28
CA ILE A 136 10.50 -5.76 11.79
C ILE A 136 9.63 -4.80 12.59
N SER A 137 9.93 -4.69 13.89
CA SER A 137 9.26 -3.74 14.77
C SER A 137 9.91 -2.36 14.64
N MET A 138 9.32 -1.52 13.79
CA MET A 138 9.85 -0.20 13.47
C MET A 138 8.72 0.77 13.17
N GLU A 139 8.88 2.00 13.66
CA GLU A 139 7.98 3.11 13.39
C GLU A 139 8.41 3.83 12.11
N VAL A 140 7.45 4.07 11.22
CA VAL A 140 7.65 4.90 10.03
C VAL A 140 7.42 6.36 10.42
N PRO A 141 8.40 7.27 10.22
CA PRO A 141 8.22 8.69 10.51
C PRO A 141 6.98 9.28 9.80
N MET A 142 6.11 9.91 10.58
CA MET A 142 4.83 10.46 10.11
C MET A 142 4.95 11.96 9.88
N ILE A 143 4.59 12.42 8.68
CA ILE A 143 4.58 13.85 8.37
C ILE A 143 3.59 14.63 9.26
N GLY A 144 3.96 15.86 9.63
CA GLY A 144 3.18 16.68 10.58
C GLY A 144 3.51 16.40 12.05
N HIS A 145 4.27 15.34 12.35
CA HIS A 145 4.76 15.06 13.70
C HIS A 145 6.24 15.44 13.81
N PRO A 146 6.58 16.46 14.62
CA PRO A 146 7.96 16.91 14.78
C PRO A 146 8.90 15.81 15.27
N VAL A 147 10.17 15.93 14.87
CA VAL A 147 11.24 15.00 15.27
C VAL A 147 11.51 15.16 16.76
N THR A 148 11.26 14.09 17.52
CA THR A 148 11.44 14.04 18.98
C THR A 148 12.72 13.30 19.37
N ASP A 149 13.12 12.30 18.58
CA ASP A 149 14.36 11.56 18.73
C ASP A 149 14.99 11.38 17.34
N GLU A 150 15.86 12.33 16.98
CA GLU A 150 16.49 12.36 15.66
C GLU A 150 17.33 11.12 15.38
N VAL A 151 18.04 10.58 16.38
CA VAL A 151 18.91 9.41 16.18
C VAL A 151 18.06 8.19 15.83
N LYS A 152 16.99 7.95 16.60
CA LYS A 152 16.07 6.84 16.36
C LYS A 152 15.29 7.01 15.05
N GLN A 153 14.73 8.19 14.80
CA GLN A 153 13.92 8.43 13.60
C GLN A 153 14.76 8.41 12.32
N LYS A 154 16.01 8.91 12.37
CA LYS A 154 16.96 8.76 11.27
C LYS A 154 17.32 7.30 11.02
N LYS A 155 17.59 6.53 12.07
CA LYS A 155 17.83 5.08 11.94
C LYS A 155 16.64 4.38 11.28
N ASN A 156 15.42 4.66 11.74
CA ASN A 156 14.21 4.07 11.14
C ASN A 156 14.05 4.48 9.67
N PHE A 157 14.40 5.72 9.31
CA PHE A 157 14.43 6.16 7.92
C PHE A 157 15.48 5.40 7.10
N ASP A 158 16.70 5.23 7.63
CA ASP A 158 17.78 4.51 6.95
C ASP A 158 17.38 3.03 6.75
N ASP A 159 16.88 2.35 7.80
CA ASP A 159 16.36 0.97 7.74
C ASP A 159 15.21 0.84 6.73
N LEU A 160 14.28 1.80 6.69
CA LEU A 160 13.18 1.82 5.71
C LEU A 160 13.71 1.97 4.28
N ASN A 161 14.74 2.78 4.06
CA ASN A 161 15.36 2.90 2.73
C ASN A 161 15.96 1.58 2.26
N GLU A 162 16.70 0.89 3.14
CA GLU A 162 17.28 -0.42 2.85
C GLU A 162 16.19 -1.46 2.53
N LEU A 163 15.09 -1.43 3.29
CA LEU A 163 13.94 -2.29 3.02
C LEU A 163 13.32 -2.02 1.66
N PHE A 164 13.18 -0.76 1.25
CA PHE A 164 12.72 -0.45 -0.10
C PHE A 164 13.67 -1.00 -1.15
N ASP A 165 14.99 -0.88 -0.96
CA ASP A 165 15.97 -1.41 -1.92
C ASP A 165 15.94 -2.94 -2.00
N ALA A 166 15.74 -3.61 -0.87
CA ALA A 166 15.70 -5.07 -0.75
C ALA A 166 14.41 -5.72 -1.29
N HIS A 167 13.35 -4.96 -1.56
CA HIS A 167 12.05 -5.49 -1.99
C HIS A 167 11.63 -4.96 -3.36
N ASP A 168 10.81 -5.73 -4.08
CA ASP A 168 10.38 -5.44 -5.44
C ASP A 168 9.03 -4.70 -5.47
N ILE A 169 8.14 -5.07 -4.53
CA ILE A 169 6.78 -4.53 -4.39
C ILE A 169 6.56 -4.07 -2.96
N ILE A 170 5.91 -2.92 -2.81
CA ILE A 170 5.60 -2.31 -1.53
C ILE A 170 4.09 -2.17 -1.39
N PHE A 171 3.52 -2.75 -0.34
CA PHE A 171 2.13 -2.48 0.04
C PHE A 171 2.07 -1.44 1.15
N LEU A 172 1.29 -0.38 0.93
CA LEU A 172 0.96 0.61 1.96
C LEU A 172 -0.36 0.23 2.61
N LEU A 173 -0.28 -0.39 3.78
CA LEU A 173 -1.40 -0.97 4.53
C LEU A 173 -1.58 -0.31 5.91
N MET A 174 -1.04 0.90 6.01
CA MET A 174 -0.96 1.70 7.22
C MET A 174 -2.33 2.29 7.57
N ASP A 175 -2.51 2.63 8.84
CA ASP A 175 -3.76 3.10 9.43
C ASP A 175 -4.01 4.60 9.27
N SER A 176 -2.96 5.39 9.05
CA SER A 176 -3.05 6.84 8.95
C SER A 176 -2.65 7.37 7.58
N ARG A 177 -3.07 8.60 7.27
CA ARG A 177 -2.69 9.29 6.04
C ARG A 177 -1.26 9.81 6.15
N GLU A 178 -0.81 10.19 7.34
CA GLU A 178 0.48 10.82 7.61
C GLU A 178 1.61 9.81 7.44
N SER A 179 1.39 8.58 7.92
CA SER A 179 2.37 7.50 7.88
C SER A 179 2.65 6.97 6.47
N ARG A 180 1.72 7.16 5.53
CA ARG A 180 1.87 6.77 4.11
C ARG A 180 2.74 7.72 3.29
N TRP A 181 3.06 8.91 3.80
CA TRP A 181 3.67 9.97 2.99
C TRP A 181 5.11 9.61 2.60
N LEU A 182 5.94 9.31 3.60
CA LEU A 182 7.33 8.93 3.39
C LEU A 182 7.44 7.65 2.52
N PRO A 183 6.70 6.56 2.77
CA PRO A 183 6.66 5.40 1.87
C PRO A 183 6.24 5.72 0.43
N THR A 184 5.30 6.65 0.23
CA THR A 184 4.87 7.07 -1.11
C THR A 184 5.99 7.79 -1.86
N LEU A 185 6.68 8.71 -1.18
CA LEU A 185 7.85 9.40 -1.70
C LEU A 185 8.97 8.40 -2.04
N LEU A 186 9.30 7.49 -1.12
CA LEU A 186 10.33 6.47 -1.34
C LEU A 186 10.00 5.57 -2.54
N GLY A 187 8.76 5.13 -2.67
CA GLY A 187 8.34 4.27 -3.77
C GLY A 187 8.47 4.96 -5.13
N THR A 188 8.11 6.24 -5.19
CA THR A 188 8.30 7.07 -6.39
C THR A 188 9.79 7.30 -6.69
N ALA A 189 10.57 7.67 -5.67
CA ALA A 189 11.98 8.03 -5.83
C ALA A 189 12.86 6.83 -6.22
N LYS A 190 12.54 5.64 -5.72
CA LYS A 190 13.27 4.38 -5.94
C LYS A 190 12.64 3.48 -7.00
N ASP A 191 11.65 3.97 -7.75
CA ASP A 191 11.03 3.22 -8.85
C ASP A 191 10.49 1.84 -8.40
N LYS A 192 9.66 1.85 -7.35
CA LYS A 192 9.04 0.63 -6.80
C LYS A 192 7.57 0.54 -7.21
N LEU A 193 7.09 -0.68 -7.43
CA LEU A 193 5.65 -0.91 -7.60
C LEU A 193 4.98 -0.79 -6.23
N VAL A 194 4.26 0.31 -6.02
CA VAL A 194 3.54 0.57 -4.78
C VAL A 194 2.06 0.30 -4.97
N ILE A 195 1.48 -0.54 -4.10
CA ILE A 195 0.05 -0.78 -4.01
C ILE A 195 -0.45 -0.24 -2.67
N ASN A 196 -1.32 0.75 -2.73
CA ASN A 196 -1.90 1.38 -1.56
C ASN A 196 -3.33 0.85 -1.34
N ALA A 197 -3.63 0.43 -0.12
CA ALA A 197 -4.97 0.06 0.30
C ALA A 197 -5.39 0.89 1.53
N ALA A 198 -6.58 1.48 1.47
CA ALA A 198 -7.15 2.31 2.52
C ALA A 198 -8.60 1.94 2.79
N LEU A 199 -9.04 2.08 4.04
CA LEU A 199 -10.38 1.72 4.47
C LEU A 199 -11.09 2.93 5.07
N GLY A 200 -12.35 3.12 4.68
CA GLY A 200 -13.35 3.87 5.43
C GLY A 200 -14.26 2.92 6.20
N PHE A 201 -15.31 3.45 6.82
CA PHE A 201 -16.27 2.65 7.60
C PHE A 201 -16.90 1.51 6.78
N ASP A 202 -17.43 1.83 5.60
CA ASP A 202 -18.10 0.89 4.69
C ASP A 202 -17.53 0.93 3.26
N SER A 203 -16.40 1.60 3.07
CA SER A 203 -15.78 1.83 1.76
C SER A 203 -14.29 1.52 1.77
N TYR A 204 -13.71 1.33 0.60
CA TYR A 204 -12.28 1.10 0.43
C TYR A 204 -11.72 1.78 -0.81
N LEU A 205 -10.41 2.02 -0.81
CA LEU A 205 -9.61 2.42 -1.96
C LEU A 205 -8.44 1.44 -2.11
N VAL A 206 -8.29 0.88 -3.30
CA VAL A 206 -7.10 0.14 -3.72
C VAL A 206 -6.53 0.86 -4.94
N MET A 207 -5.23 1.16 -4.94
CA MET A 207 -4.60 1.81 -6.08
C MET A 207 -3.14 1.42 -6.24
N ARG A 208 -2.63 1.51 -7.47
CA ARG A 208 -1.19 1.48 -7.74
C ARG A 208 -0.66 2.89 -7.99
N HIS A 209 0.50 3.22 -7.46
CA HIS A 209 1.11 4.54 -7.72
C HIS A 209 1.75 4.57 -9.11
N GLY A 210 1.80 5.77 -9.71
CA GLY A 210 2.57 6.00 -10.94
C GLY A 210 4.06 6.10 -10.70
N ASN A 211 4.82 6.05 -11.79
CA ASN A 211 6.26 5.95 -11.74
C ASN A 211 6.96 7.25 -12.15
N ALA A 212 8.03 7.64 -11.45
CA ALA A 212 8.82 8.81 -11.83
C ALA A 212 9.49 8.66 -13.22
N GLN A 213 9.70 7.45 -13.72
CA GLN A 213 10.26 7.23 -15.06
C GLN A 213 9.23 7.35 -16.19
N GLU A 214 7.94 7.34 -15.88
CA GLU A 214 6.89 7.52 -16.87
C GLU A 214 6.82 9.00 -17.33
N PRO A 215 6.52 9.26 -18.61
CA PRO A 215 6.27 10.60 -19.10
C PRO A 215 5.17 11.28 -18.27
N GLU A 216 5.37 12.53 -17.86
CA GLU A 216 4.45 13.25 -16.95
C GLU A 216 2.99 13.21 -17.41
N LYS A 217 2.74 13.28 -18.73
CA LYS A 217 1.39 13.24 -19.33
C LYS A 217 0.68 11.88 -19.21
N GLN A 218 1.42 10.81 -18.98
CA GLN A 218 0.91 9.43 -18.88
C GLN A 218 1.13 8.83 -17.47
N ARG A 219 1.88 9.52 -16.61
CA ARG A 219 2.21 9.10 -15.25
C ARG A 219 0.94 9.07 -14.39
N LEU A 220 0.72 7.95 -13.71
CA LEU A 220 -0.39 7.84 -12.78
C LEU A 220 -0.17 8.69 -11.52
N GLY A 221 -1.26 9.15 -10.93
CA GLY A 221 -1.22 9.78 -9.62
C GLY A 221 -0.83 8.83 -8.50
N CYS A 222 -0.26 9.36 -7.42
CA CYS A 222 -0.14 8.65 -6.15
C CYS A 222 -1.35 8.98 -5.25
N TYR A 223 -1.37 8.40 -4.05
CA TYR A 223 -2.42 8.64 -3.05
C TYR A 223 -2.67 10.13 -2.73
N TYR A 224 -1.64 11.00 -2.84
CA TYR A 224 -1.73 12.43 -2.54
C TYR A 224 -1.95 13.33 -3.76
N CYS A 225 -2.09 12.78 -4.98
CA CYS A 225 -2.28 13.62 -6.18
C CYS A 225 -3.65 14.30 -6.25
N ASN A 226 -4.66 13.73 -5.59
CA ASN A 226 -6.01 14.29 -5.58
C ASN A 226 -6.22 15.28 -4.43
N ASP A 227 -5.15 15.68 -3.74
CA ASP A 227 -5.23 16.54 -2.57
C ASP A 227 -4.63 17.91 -2.84
N VAL A 228 -5.28 18.94 -2.30
CA VAL A 228 -4.88 20.35 -2.45
C VAL A 228 -4.12 20.89 -1.23
N VAL A 229 -3.84 20.03 -0.24
CA VAL A 229 -3.11 20.39 0.99
C VAL A 229 -2.00 19.39 1.30
N ALA A 230 -0.94 19.83 1.98
CA ALA A 230 0.02 18.88 2.53
C ALA A 230 -0.62 18.06 3.67
N PRO A 231 -0.31 16.75 3.79
CA PRO A 231 -0.71 15.99 4.98
C PRO A 231 -0.11 16.61 6.26
N ASN A 232 -0.91 16.71 7.31
CA ASN A 232 -0.54 17.26 8.62
C ASN A 232 -1.11 16.37 9.74
N ASP A 233 -0.76 16.63 11.01
CA ASP A 233 -1.23 15.83 12.16
C ASP A 233 -2.77 15.82 12.24
N SER A 234 -3.37 14.67 11.92
CA SER A 234 -4.81 14.41 12.10
C SER A 234 -5.10 13.39 13.22
N LEU A 235 -4.05 13.00 13.96
CA LEU A 235 -4.09 11.98 15.01
C LEU A 235 -4.18 12.60 16.41
N SER A 236 -3.59 13.78 16.64
CA SER A 236 -3.62 14.48 17.92
C SER A 236 -5.04 14.82 18.41
N ASP A 237 -5.96 15.08 17.48
CA ASP A 237 -7.33 15.52 17.77
C ASP A 237 -8.37 14.39 17.75
N ARG A 238 -7.95 13.12 17.63
CA ARG A 238 -8.88 11.97 17.67
C ARG A 238 -8.94 11.34 19.06
N THR A 239 -10.14 10.94 19.48
CA THR A 239 -10.29 9.99 20.59
C THR A 239 -9.77 8.61 20.17
N LEU A 240 -9.11 7.92 21.09
CA LEU A 240 -8.33 6.67 20.88
C LEU A 240 -9.09 5.56 20.13
N ASP A 241 -10.44 5.58 20.16
CA ASP A 241 -11.34 4.58 19.59
C ASP A 241 -11.75 4.80 18.12
N GLN A 242 -11.27 5.84 17.43
CA GLN A 242 -11.58 6.10 16.01
C GLN A 242 -10.53 5.63 14.99
N MET A 243 -9.54 4.84 15.40
CA MET A 243 -8.45 4.38 14.53
C MET A 243 -8.68 2.94 14.02
N CYS A 244 -8.97 2.76 12.72
CA CYS A 244 -9.02 1.48 11.98
C CYS A 244 -9.87 0.30 12.53
N THR A 245 -10.42 0.40 13.73
CA THR A 245 -11.27 -0.59 14.41
C THR A 245 -12.74 -0.44 14.05
N VAL A 246 -13.17 0.77 13.66
CA VAL A 246 -14.55 1.07 13.28
C VAL A 246 -14.70 0.96 11.75
N THR A 247 -14.51 -0.25 11.24
CA THR A 247 -14.84 -0.61 9.84
C THR A 247 -15.75 -1.82 9.82
N ARG A 248 -16.66 -1.89 8.85
CA ARG A 248 -17.45 -3.10 8.58
C ARG A 248 -16.47 -4.24 8.27
N PRO A 249 -16.52 -5.39 8.96
CA PRO A 249 -15.48 -6.42 8.86
C PRO A 249 -15.16 -6.92 7.45
N GLY A 250 -16.15 -6.93 6.54
CA GLY A 250 -15.97 -7.36 5.16
C GLY A 250 -15.15 -6.41 4.27
N VAL A 251 -14.97 -5.14 4.66
CA VAL A 251 -14.26 -4.15 3.83
C VAL A 251 -12.81 -4.55 3.63
N ALA A 252 -12.13 -4.96 4.71
CA ALA A 252 -10.71 -5.26 4.68
C ALA A 252 -10.38 -6.50 3.84
N SER A 253 -11.22 -7.54 3.89
CA SER A 253 -10.99 -8.75 3.10
C SER A 253 -11.17 -8.50 1.60
N ILE A 254 -12.17 -7.69 1.21
CA ILE A 254 -12.39 -7.29 -0.18
C ILE A 254 -11.24 -6.43 -0.69
N ALA A 255 -10.88 -5.38 0.06
CA ALA A 255 -9.78 -4.49 -0.32
C ALA A 255 -8.44 -5.25 -0.44
N SER A 256 -8.16 -6.17 0.50
CA SER A 256 -6.93 -6.97 0.47
C SER A 256 -6.88 -7.92 -0.72
N SER A 257 -8.00 -8.57 -1.04
CA SER A 257 -8.09 -9.45 -2.21
C SER A 257 -7.87 -8.65 -3.49
N LEU A 258 -8.57 -7.52 -3.66
CA LEU A 258 -8.41 -6.66 -4.84
C LEU A 258 -6.99 -6.09 -4.97
N ALA A 259 -6.32 -5.77 -3.86
CA ALA A 259 -4.94 -5.28 -3.87
C ALA A 259 -3.97 -6.34 -4.40
N VAL A 260 -4.13 -7.61 -4.01
CA VAL A 260 -3.29 -8.71 -4.50
C VAL A 260 -3.66 -9.11 -5.92
N GLU A 261 -4.94 -9.13 -6.29
CA GLU A 261 -5.34 -9.40 -7.68
C GLU A 261 -4.87 -8.30 -8.64
N LEU A 262 -4.88 -7.04 -8.20
CA LEU A 262 -4.26 -5.93 -8.95
C LEU A 262 -2.77 -6.16 -9.14
N LEU A 263 -2.05 -6.59 -8.08
CA LEU A 263 -0.63 -6.94 -8.21
C LEU A 263 -0.42 -8.01 -9.28
N VAL A 264 -1.17 -9.11 -9.20
CA VAL A 264 -1.04 -10.23 -10.13
C VAL A 264 -1.28 -9.75 -11.55
N SER A 265 -2.36 -9.00 -11.80
CA SER A 265 -2.66 -8.42 -13.12
C SER A 265 -1.52 -7.55 -13.65
N VAL A 266 -0.96 -6.67 -12.80
CA VAL A 266 0.19 -5.83 -13.15
C VAL A 266 1.42 -6.67 -13.50
N LEU A 267 1.72 -7.72 -12.74
CA LEU A 267 2.85 -8.62 -13.00
C LEU A 267 2.68 -9.49 -14.25
N GLN A 268 1.44 -9.70 -14.71
CA GLN A 268 1.16 -10.38 -15.97
C GLN A 268 1.17 -9.43 -17.17
N HIS A 269 1.12 -8.12 -16.94
CA HIS A 269 1.23 -7.13 -18.02
C HIS A 269 2.65 -7.13 -18.61
N PRO A 270 2.85 -7.04 -19.94
CA PRO A 270 4.17 -6.98 -20.55
C PRO A 270 5.08 -5.88 -19.97
N ASP A 271 4.52 -4.69 -19.77
CA ASP A 271 5.23 -3.54 -19.16
C ASP A 271 5.34 -3.60 -17.62
N GLY A 272 4.76 -4.64 -16.99
CA GLY A 272 4.83 -4.84 -15.56
C GLY A 272 4.39 -3.61 -14.76
N ARG A 273 5.29 -3.11 -13.89
CA ARG A 273 5.06 -1.92 -13.07
C ARG A 273 4.80 -0.64 -13.86
N HIS A 274 5.21 -0.57 -15.12
CA HIS A 274 5.03 0.58 -16.02
C HIS A 274 3.79 0.44 -16.91
N ALA A 275 2.90 -0.52 -16.61
CA ALA A 275 1.68 -0.72 -17.37
C ALA A 275 0.85 0.57 -17.45
N PRO A 276 0.48 1.03 -18.68
CA PRO A 276 -0.23 2.29 -18.85
C PRO A 276 -1.68 2.20 -18.36
N TYR A 277 -2.33 3.36 -18.26
CA TYR A 277 -3.78 3.46 -18.17
C TYR A 277 -4.29 4.54 -19.14
N PRO A 278 -5.35 4.28 -19.92
CA PRO A 278 -6.00 2.98 -20.13
C PRO A 278 -5.06 2.02 -20.87
N SER A 279 -5.18 0.72 -20.59
CA SER A 279 -4.43 -0.30 -21.32
C SER A 279 -5.03 -0.43 -22.72
N GLU A 280 -4.29 -0.05 -23.77
CA GLU A 280 -4.78 -0.15 -25.17
C GLU A 280 -5.09 -1.59 -25.57
N SER A 281 -4.31 -2.54 -25.04
CA SER A 281 -4.60 -3.98 -25.12
C SER A 281 -4.98 -4.51 -23.74
N LEU A 282 -6.10 -5.20 -23.62
CA LEU A 282 -6.42 -5.92 -22.39
C LEU A 282 -5.34 -6.99 -22.13
N PRO A 283 -4.64 -6.93 -20.99
CA PRO A 283 -3.77 -8.02 -20.58
C PRO A 283 -4.57 -9.31 -20.53
N LYS A 284 -3.92 -10.43 -20.85
CA LYS A 284 -4.57 -11.75 -20.88
C LYS A 284 -5.17 -12.17 -19.53
N PHE A 285 -4.76 -11.49 -18.45
CA PHE A 285 -5.18 -11.73 -17.07
C PHE A 285 -6.07 -10.62 -16.48
N GLY A 286 -6.64 -9.77 -17.34
CA GLY A 286 -7.59 -8.74 -16.96
C GLY A 286 -6.98 -7.34 -16.94
N GLU A 287 -7.78 -6.37 -16.50
CA GLU A 287 -7.37 -4.97 -16.50
C GLU A 287 -6.34 -4.65 -15.41
N VAL A 288 -5.57 -3.60 -15.63
CA VAL A 288 -4.61 -3.01 -14.68
C VAL A 288 -5.08 -1.62 -14.25
N PRO A 289 -6.23 -1.50 -13.56
CA PRO A 289 -6.79 -0.20 -13.19
C PRO A 289 -5.80 0.60 -12.33
N HIS A 290 -5.87 1.93 -12.44
CA HIS A 290 -5.14 2.81 -11.54
C HIS A 290 -5.75 2.75 -10.13
N GLN A 291 -7.05 3.05 -10.00
CA GLN A 291 -7.76 3.04 -8.72
C GLN A 291 -9.02 2.19 -8.78
N ILE A 292 -9.32 1.49 -7.68
CA ILE A 292 -10.56 0.77 -7.44
C ILE A 292 -11.14 1.31 -6.14
N ARG A 293 -12.37 1.83 -6.21
CA ARG A 293 -13.14 2.25 -5.03
C ARG A 293 -14.38 1.40 -4.92
N GLY A 294 -14.69 0.93 -3.71
CA GLY A 294 -15.91 0.18 -3.48
C GLY A 294 -16.64 0.63 -2.22
N PHE A 295 -17.95 0.39 -2.23
CA PHE A 295 -18.88 0.83 -1.21
C PHE A 295 -19.83 -0.33 -0.85
N LEU A 296 -19.85 -0.73 0.42
CA LEU A 296 -20.63 -1.88 0.88
C LEU A 296 -22.10 -1.57 1.16
N HIS A 297 -22.51 -0.30 1.22
CA HIS A 297 -23.92 0.03 1.41
C HIS A 297 -24.76 -0.25 0.16
N ASN A 298 -24.17 -0.12 -1.03
CA ASN A 298 -24.84 -0.35 -2.31
C ASN A 298 -24.15 -1.43 -3.18
N PHE A 299 -23.10 -2.08 -2.67
CA PHE A 299 -22.31 -3.10 -3.38
C PHE A 299 -21.73 -2.61 -4.72
N LEU A 300 -21.45 -1.30 -4.83
CA LEU A 300 -20.86 -0.70 -6.02
C LEU A 300 -19.33 -0.75 -5.95
N GLN A 301 -18.71 -1.05 -7.09
CA GLN A 301 -17.27 -0.93 -7.30
C GLN A 301 -17.00 -0.13 -8.57
N THR A 302 -16.18 0.91 -8.45
CA THR A 302 -15.84 1.84 -9.54
C THR A 302 -14.33 1.86 -9.76
N LYS A 303 -13.93 1.82 -11.04
CA LYS A 303 -12.54 2.05 -11.46
C LYS A 303 -12.37 3.53 -11.79
N LEU A 304 -11.33 4.15 -11.26
CA LEU A 304 -11.02 5.56 -11.48
C LEU A 304 -9.58 5.73 -11.92
N HIS A 305 -9.32 6.87 -12.54
CA HIS A 305 -8.00 7.30 -12.94
C HIS A 305 -7.80 8.76 -12.59
N ALA A 306 -6.68 9.04 -11.93
CA ALA A 306 -6.18 10.38 -11.71
C ALA A 306 -4.76 10.49 -12.30
N PRO A 307 -4.46 11.49 -13.14
CA PRO A 307 -3.09 11.72 -13.58
C PRO A 307 -2.20 12.16 -12.41
N ASN A 308 -0.88 12.12 -12.63
CA ASN A 308 0.06 12.78 -11.74
C ASN A 308 -0.27 14.28 -11.62
N TYR A 309 -0.17 14.81 -10.39
CA TYR A 309 -0.36 16.23 -10.14
C TYR A 309 1.00 16.90 -9.97
N LYS A 310 1.28 17.89 -10.82
CA LYS A 310 2.57 18.62 -10.85
C LYS A 310 2.97 19.26 -9.51
N PHE A 311 2.00 19.57 -8.65
CA PHE A 311 2.24 20.16 -7.32
C PHE A 311 1.99 19.16 -6.18
N CYS A 312 1.92 17.86 -6.48
CA CYS A 312 1.70 16.83 -5.48
C CYS A 312 2.77 16.91 -4.37
N SER A 313 2.32 16.86 -3.13
CA SER A 313 3.17 16.90 -1.93
C SER A 313 4.02 15.64 -1.73
N ALA A 314 3.86 14.59 -2.54
CA ALA A 314 4.63 13.34 -2.40
C ALA A 314 5.39 12.92 -3.66
N CYS A 315 4.81 13.10 -4.86
CA CYS A 315 5.38 12.56 -6.10
C CYS A 315 5.63 13.61 -7.20
N SER A 316 5.57 14.90 -6.87
CA SER A 316 5.98 15.95 -7.80
C SER A 316 7.50 15.96 -8.00
N ASP A 317 7.95 16.39 -9.17
CA ASP A 317 9.37 16.42 -9.51
C ASP A 317 10.21 17.29 -8.55
N PRO A 318 9.77 18.48 -8.07
CA PRO A 318 10.49 19.24 -7.05
C PRO A 318 10.66 18.49 -5.72
N VAL A 319 9.62 17.79 -5.26
CA VAL A 319 9.66 17.01 -4.02
C VAL A 319 10.63 15.83 -4.16
N VAL A 320 10.50 15.05 -5.24
CA VAL A 320 11.34 13.87 -5.48
C VAL A 320 12.81 14.27 -5.70
N SER A 321 13.07 15.34 -6.45
CA SER A 321 14.44 15.83 -6.70
C SER A 321 15.11 16.36 -5.43
N THR A 322 14.38 17.14 -4.62
CA THR A 322 14.89 17.65 -3.33
C THR A 322 15.19 16.51 -2.37
N PHE A 323 14.30 15.51 -2.29
CA PHE A 323 14.54 14.29 -1.51
C PHE A 323 15.81 13.56 -1.96
N LYS A 324 16.00 13.35 -3.27
CA LYS A 324 17.20 12.69 -3.81
C LYS A 324 18.50 13.46 -3.51
N GLN A 325 18.44 14.78 -3.39
CA GLN A 325 19.61 15.63 -3.09
C GLN A 325 19.93 15.70 -1.59
N GLN A 326 18.91 15.79 -0.74
CA GLN A 326 19.09 16.11 0.69
C GLN A 326 18.81 14.93 1.64
N GLY A 327 18.20 13.85 1.15
CA GLY A 327 17.93 12.64 1.91
C GLY A 327 17.17 12.91 3.22
N TRP A 328 17.72 12.43 4.33
CA TRP A 328 17.15 12.63 5.68
C TRP A 328 16.90 14.09 6.03
N GLN A 329 17.75 15.03 5.59
CA GLN A 329 17.58 16.44 5.96
C GLN A 329 16.27 17.02 5.39
N PHE A 330 15.90 16.62 4.16
CA PHE A 330 14.62 17.00 3.58
C PHE A 330 13.46 16.42 4.38
N ILE A 331 13.53 15.13 4.72
CA ILE A 331 12.50 14.46 5.52
C ILE A 331 12.33 15.17 6.87
N LYS A 332 13.42 15.39 7.61
CA LYS A 332 13.42 16.11 8.89
C LYS A 332 12.72 17.47 8.78
N ASN A 333 13.00 18.24 7.74
CA ASN A 333 12.36 19.54 7.53
C ASN A 333 10.85 19.39 7.30
N CYS A 334 10.42 18.43 6.47
CA CYS A 334 8.99 18.16 6.23
C CYS A 334 8.25 17.64 7.47
N LEU A 335 8.91 16.85 8.33
CA LEU A 335 8.30 16.37 9.58
C LEU A 335 8.06 17.52 10.58
N ASN A 336 8.97 18.49 10.61
CA ASN A 336 8.91 19.61 11.55
C ASN A 336 8.04 20.77 11.09
N ASP A 337 7.86 20.95 9.78
CA ASP A 337 7.08 22.05 9.20
C ASP A 337 6.32 21.61 7.95
N SER A 338 4.99 21.56 8.03
CA SER A 338 4.13 21.23 6.89
C SER A 338 4.19 22.28 5.77
N LYS A 339 4.44 23.55 6.10
CA LYS A 339 4.53 24.65 5.13
C LYS A 339 5.77 24.50 4.24
N TYR A 340 6.87 23.98 4.79
CA TYR A 340 8.07 23.69 4.01
C TYR A 340 7.76 22.76 2.83
N LEU A 341 6.92 21.74 3.04
CA LEU A 341 6.54 20.83 1.95
C LEU A 341 5.66 21.52 0.90
N GLU A 342 4.72 22.37 1.32
CA GLU A 342 3.86 23.14 0.42
C GLU A 342 4.65 24.14 -0.44
N GLU A 343 5.72 24.71 0.12
CA GLU A 343 6.64 25.57 -0.61
C GLU A 343 7.42 24.80 -1.68
N ILE A 344 7.98 23.64 -1.32
CA ILE A 344 8.74 22.80 -2.25
C ILE A 344 7.84 22.24 -3.35
N SER A 345 6.64 21.77 -3.00
CA SER A 345 5.71 21.22 -3.99
C SER A 345 5.06 22.29 -4.88
N GLY A 346 5.09 23.56 -4.45
CA GLY A 346 4.40 24.66 -5.13
C GLY A 346 2.92 24.82 -4.75
N LEU A 347 2.40 23.99 -3.83
CA LEU A 347 1.02 24.10 -3.32
C LEU A 347 0.75 25.46 -2.68
N LYS A 348 1.74 26.04 -1.98
CA LYS A 348 1.58 27.35 -1.35
C LYS A 348 1.16 28.43 -2.35
N LYS A 349 1.79 28.46 -3.53
CA LYS A 349 1.43 29.42 -4.60
C LYS A 349 0.03 29.18 -5.14
N VAL A 350 -0.35 27.91 -5.29
CA VAL A 350 -1.70 27.53 -5.77
C VAL A 350 -2.77 27.98 -4.78
N GLN A 351 -2.53 27.80 -3.48
CA GLN A 351 -3.43 28.25 -2.41
C GLN A 351 -3.55 29.78 -2.39
N GLU A 352 -2.43 30.50 -2.45
CA GLU A 352 -2.43 31.98 -2.51
C GLU A 352 -3.16 32.52 -3.75
N GLU A 353 -3.03 31.86 -4.90
CA GLU A 353 -3.76 32.22 -6.13
C GLU A 353 -5.26 31.94 -6.01
N ALA A 354 -5.64 30.81 -5.40
CA ALA A 354 -7.03 30.45 -5.17
C ALA A 354 -7.72 31.40 -4.18
N GLU A 355 -7.04 31.79 -3.09
CA GLU A 355 -7.55 32.79 -2.13
C GLU A 355 -7.78 34.14 -2.80
N LYS A 356 -6.82 34.62 -3.61
CA LYS A 356 -6.97 35.86 -4.38
C LYS A 356 -8.14 35.80 -5.36
N ALA A 357 -8.32 34.67 -6.05
CA ALA A 357 -9.43 34.49 -6.98
C ALA A 357 -10.78 34.46 -6.25
N SER A 358 -10.86 33.77 -5.10
CA SER A 358 -12.06 33.73 -4.26
C SER A 358 -12.41 35.12 -3.72
N GLN A 359 -11.41 35.89 -3.27
CA GLN A 359 -11.61 37.26 -2.81
C GLN A 359 -12.10 38.15 -3.96
N ALA A 360 -11.50 38.06 -5.14
CA ALA A 360 -11.95 38.82 -6.30
C ALA A 360 -13.38 38.47 -6.74
N MET A 361 -13.82 37.21 -6.59
CA MET A 361 -15.21 36.81 -6.85
C MET A 361 -16.18 37.36 -5.80
N LEU A 362 -15.80 37.38 -4.52
CA LEU A 362 -16.59 38.00 -3.46
C LEU A 362 -16.71 39.51 -3.68
N ASP A 363 -15.59 40.18 -3.97
CA ASP A 363 -15.57 41.60 -4.27
C ASP A 363 -16.47 41.92 -5.48
N MET A 364 -16.47 41.10 -6.54
CA MET A 364 -17.37 41.27 -7.70
C MET A 364 -18.85 41.00 -7.38
N ALA A 365 -19.16 40.06 -6.49
CA ALA A 365 -20.53 39.78 -6.07
C ALA A 365 -21.12 40.90 -5.20
N ASP A 366 -20.29 41.52 -4.35
CA ASP A 366 -20.69 42.68 -3.53
C ASP A 366 -20.98 43.93 -4.38
N PHE A 367 -20.48 44.02 -5.63
CA PHE A 367 -20.82 45.10 -6.58
C PHE A 367 -22.12 44.86 -7.37
N GLU A 368 -22.67 43.64 -7.40
CA GLU A 368 -23.93 43.35 -8.11
C GLU A 368 -25.17 43.59 -7.22
N ASP A 369 -25.05 43.53 -5.89
CA ASP A 369 -26.15 43.84 -4.96
C ASP A 369 -26.41 45.36 -4.79
N ASP A 370 -25.54 46.23 -5.32
CA ASP A 370 -25.68 47.70 -5.27
C ASP A 370 -26.38 48.29 -6.51
N LEU A 371 -26.94 47.46 -7.42
CA LEU A 371 -27.58 47.92 -8.67
C LEU A 371 -29.10 47.67 -8.81
N GLU A 372 -29.81 47.28 -7.75
CA GLU A 372 -31.28 47.23 -7.77
C GLU A 372 -31.90 47.96 -6.57
N TYR A 373 -32.02 49.29 -6.67
CA TYR A 373 -33.14 50.07 -6.12
C TYR A 373 -33.18 51.43 -6.85
N GLY A 374 -33.50 51.40 -8.14
CA GLY A 374 -34.05 52.55 -8.83
C GLY A 374 -35.55 52.55 -8.62
N ASP A 375 -36.05 53.47 -7.79
CA ASP A 375 -37.47 53.78 -7.64
C ASP A 375 -38.09 54.06 -9.03
N GLU A 376 -38.85 53.10 -9.57
CA GLU A 376 -39.91 53.40 -10.53
C GLU A 376 -41.25 53.28 -9.81
N GLU A 377 -41.86 54.44 -9.57
CA GLU A 377 -43.25 54.60 -9.15
C GLU A 377 -44.17 53.74 -10.03
N ILE A 378 -44.73 52.68 -9.44
CA ILE A 378 -45.83 51.94 -10.06
C ILE A 378 -47.09 52.79 -9.90
N ASP A 379 -47.43 53.48 -10.98
CA ASP A 379 -48.73 54.12 -11.17
C ASP A 379 -49.84 53.07 -11.00
N ASN A 380 -50.71 53.34 -10.02
CA ASN A 380 -51.99 52.67 -9.84
C ASN A 380 -52.92 53.05 -10.98
N GLU A 381 -53.21 52.13 -11.90
CA GLU A 381 -54.48 52.20 -12.62
C GLU A 381 -54.91 50.85 -13.23
N TRP A 382 -56.21 50.55 -13.07
CA TRP A 382 -57.04 49.51 -13.71
C TRP A 382 -57.33 48.20 -12.95
N ILE A 383 -58.38 48.32 -12.13
CA ILE A 383 -59.40 47.29 -11.90
C ILE A 383 -60.12 46.97 -13.23
N SER A 384 -60.14 45.68 -13.63
CA SER A 384 -61.34 44.96 -14.12
C SER A 384 -61.04 43.48 -14.32
#